data_AF-A0A7S2KBT9-F1
#
_entry.id   AF-A0A7S2KBT9-F1
#
_cell.length_a   1.000
_cell.length_b   1.000
_cell.length_c   1.000
_cell.angle_alpha   90.00
_cell.angle_beta   90.00
_cell.angle_gamma   90.00
#
_symmetry.space_group_name_H-M   'P 1'
#
loop_
_entity.id
_entity.type
_entity.pdbx_description
1 polymer ?
#
loop_
_entity_poly.entity_id
_entity_poly.type
_entity_poly.pdbx_seq_one_letter_code
_entity_poly.pdbx_strand_id
1 'polypeptide(L)'
;MNLKPKKKKKTRSILFGAAMGGIVACWVYSGNYVFTGLFAAMTVLGQLEYYRMVMNAGIYPARRISVLGSSTTFLAALFIPNLHQICLPIFSLWAMVWFLTM
;
A
#
# COMPACT_ATOMS: atom_id res chain seq x y z
N MET A 1 41.10 -16.77 20.62
CA MET A 1 40.25 -15.67 20.12
C MET A 1 38.83 -15.91 20.64
N ASN A 2 38.40 -15.16 21.65
CA ASN A 2 37.19 -15.44 22.44
C ASN A 2 35.98 -14.68 21.85
N LEU A 3 35.10 -15.36 21.11
CA LEU A 3 33.88 -14.77 20.54
C LEU A 3 32.77 -14.75 21.61
N LYS A 4 32.65 -13.65 22.34
CA LYS A 4 31.49 -13.42 23.23
C LYS A 4 30.20 -13.42 22.37
N PRO A 5 29.18 -14.22 22.72
CA PRO A 5 27.89 -14.16 22.03
C PRO A 5 27.24 -12.80 22.29
N LYS A 6 26.96 -12.05 21.21
CA LYS A 6 26.20 -10.79 21.24
C LYS A 6 24.81 -11.10 21.81
N LYS A 7 24.53 -10.74 23.08
CA LYS A 7 23.19 -10.84 23.68
C LYS A 7 22.19 -10.08 22.80
N LYS A 8 21.40 -10.79 21.99
CA LYS A 8 20.33 -10.21 21.18
C LYS A 8 19.32 -9.55 22.14
N LYS A 9 19.20 -8.22 22.07
CA LYS A 9 18.25 -7.41 22.87
C LYS A 9 16.81 -7.72 22.44
N LYS A 10 16.27 -8.88 22.83
CA LYS A 10 14.90 -9.33 22.55
C LYS A 10 13.83 -8.31 23.00
N THR A 11 14.07 -7.62 24.11
CA THR A 11 13.11 -6.69 24.73
C THR A 11 12.79 -5.47 23.86
N ARG A 12 13.76 -4.95 23.09
CA ARG A 12 13.52 -3.81 22.19
C ARG A 12 12.58 -4.18 21.04
N SER A 13 12.66 -5.41 20.53
CA SER A 13 11.80 -5.90 19.45
C SER A 13 10.35 -6.06 19.90
N ILE A 14 10.13 -6.49 21.15
CA ILE A 14 8.78 -6.69 21.71
C ILE A 14 8.11 -5.35 21.98
N LEU A 15 8.82 -4.40 22.59
CA LEU A 15 8.31 -3.05 22.86
C LEU A 15 7.96 -2.31 21.56
N PHE A 16 8.79 -2.47 20.51
CA PHE A 16 8.54 -1.88 19.20
C PHE A 16 7.32 -2.50 18.52
N GLY A 17 7.14 -3.83 18.63
CA GLY A 17 5.95 -4.52 18.13
C GLY A 17 4.67 -4.07 18.83
N ALA A 18 4.70 -3.95 20.16
CA ALA A 18 3.55 -3.48 20.94
C ALA A 18 3.21 -2.02 20.62
N ALA A 19 4.22 -1.14 20.49
CA ALA A 19 4.01 0.25 20.10
C ALA A 19 3.42 0.36 18.69
N MET A 20 3.94 -0.40 17.72
CA MET A 20 3.40 -0.43 16.36
C MET A 20 1.96 -0.95 16.33
N GLY A 21 1.66 -2.02 17.07
CA GLY A 21 0.29 -2.54 17.18
C GLY A 21 -0.67 -1.53 17.80
N GLY A 22 -0.25 -0.83 18.86
CA GLY A 22 -1.05 0.23 19.49
C GLY A 22 -1.34 1.40 18.56
N ILE A 23 -0.33 1.87 17.82
CA ILE A 23 -0.49 2.94 16.82
C ILE A 23 -1.48 2.53 15.73
N VAL A 24 -1.35 1.30 15.22
CA VAL A 24 -2.28 0.77 14.21
C VAL A 24 -3.69 0.63 14.78
N ALA A 25 -3.85 0.15 16.01
CA ALA A 25 -5.16 0.03 16.65
C ALA A 25 -5.84 1.40 16.83
N CYS A 26 -5.11 2.40 17.35
CA CYS A 26 -5.62 3.76 17.47
C CYS A 26 -6.01 4.36 16.12
N TRP A 27 -5.24 4.05 15.07
CA TRP A 27 -5.52 4.53 13.72
C TRP A 27 -6.75 3.87 13.09
N VAL A 28 -6.94 2.56 13.27
CA VAL A 28 -8.15 1.85 12.80
C VAL A 28 -9.41 2.43 13.47
N TYR A 29 -9.32 2.85 14.73
CA TYR A 29 -10.42 3.46 15.46
C TYR A 29 -10.59 4.98 15.23
N SER A 30 -9.71 5.65 14.48
CA SER A 30 -9.76 7.12 14.31
C SER A 30 -10.82 7.62 13.30
N GLY A 31 -11.67 6.74 12.81
CA GLY A 31 -12.78 7.08 11.90
C GLY A 31 -12.42 6.98 10.41
N ASN A 32 -13.47 6.89 9.58
CA ASN A 32 -13.39 6.50 8.17
C ASN A 32 -12.41 7.35 7.35
N TYR A 33 -12.45 8.68 7.49
CA TYR A 33 -11.63 9.58 6.69
C TYR A 33 -10.12 9.45 6.95
N VAL A 34 -9.73 9.34 8.23
CA VAL A 34 -8.32 9.21 8.61
C VAL A 34 -7.81 7.80 8.30
N PHE A 35 -8.66 6.79 8.47
CA PHE A 35 -8.35 5.42 8.07
C PHE A 35 -8.12 5.31 6.56
N THR A 36 -9.10 5.70 5.74
CA THR A 36 -8.99 5.59 4.28
C THR A 36 -7.88 6.47 3.72
N GLY A 37 -7.66 7.68 4.27
CA GLY A 37 -6.65 8.61 3.80
C GLY A 37 -5.22 8.08 3.99
N LEU A 38 -4.88 7.63 5.20
CA LEU A 38 -3.58 7.01 5.47
C LEU A 38 -3.40 5.68 4.73
N PHE A 39 -4.48 4.90 4.55
CA PHE A 39 -4.42 3.64 3.82
C PHE A 39 -4.18 3.88 2.33
N ALA A 40 -4.84 4.88 1.74
CA ALA A 40 -4.60 5.32 0.38
C ALA A 40 -3.15 5.81 0.22
N ALA A 41 -2.65 6.64 1.14
CA ALA A 41 -1.27 7.13 1.12
C ALA A 41 -0.24 5.99 1.18
N MET A 42 -0.43 5.02 2.08
CA MET A 42 0.44 3.84 2.16
C MET A 42 0.37 2.98 0.90
N THR A 43 -0.82 2.84 0.30
CA THR A 43 -0.97 2.07 -0.95
C THR A 43 -0.23 2.75 -2.10
N VAL A 44 -0.32 4.08 -2.21
CA VAL A 44 0.43 4.84 -3.23
C VAL A 44 1.94 4.69 -3.01
N LEU A 45 2.44 4.86 -1.79
CA LEU A 45 3.86 4.71 -1.49
C LEU A 45 4.36 3.28 -1.79
N GLY A 46 3.60 2.26 -1.38
CA GLY A 46 3.94 0.86 -1.65
C GLY A 46 3.95 0.54 -3.15
N GLN A 47 2.98 1.06 -3.91
CA GLN A 47 2.97 0.92 -5.37
C GLN A 47 4.18 1.62 -6.02
N LEU A 48 4.56 2.81 -5.53
CA LEU A 48 5.72 3.53 -6.04
C LEU A 48 7.04 2.79 -5.79
N GLU A 49 7.22 2.20 -4.61
CA GLU A 49 8.38 1.35 -4.31
C GLU A 49 8.39 0.08 -5.15
N TYR A 50 7.24 -0.58 -5.28
CA TYR A 50 7.09 -1.73 -6.18
C TYR A 50 7.48 -1.38 -7.61
N TYR A 51 6.98 -0.27 -8.16
CA TYR A 51 7.33 0.14 -9.52
C TYR A 51 8.80 0.53 -9.66
N ARG A 52 9.44 1.09 -8.62
CA ARG A 52 10.90 1.32 -8.64
C ARG A 52 11.67 0.00 -8.74
N MET A 53 11.27 -1.03 -7.99
CA MET A 53 11.89 -2.35 -8.07
C MET A 53 11.70 -2.99 -9.46
N VAL A 54 10.50 -2.88 -10.02
CA VAL A 54 10.18 -3.43 -11.36
C VAL A 54 10.93 -2.69 -12.48
N MET A 55 11.04 -1.35 -12.41
CA MET A 55 11.81 -0.57 -13.38
C MET A 55 13.32 -0.90 -13.30
N ASN A 56 13.85 -1.18 -12.12
CA ASN A 56 15.23 -1.64 -11.97
C ASN A 56 15.47 -3.03 -12.59
N ALA A 57 14.41 -3.83 -12.77
CA ALA A 57 14.46 -5.11 -13.46
C ALA A 57 14.28 -4.99 -14.99
N GLY A 58 14.17 -3.77 -15.54
CA GLY A 58 14.07 -3.52 -16.98
C GLY A 58 12.66 -3.64 -17.58
N ILE A 59 11.63 -3.75 -16.74
CA ILE A 59 10.23 -3.83 -17.19
C ILE A 59 9.59 -2.44 -17.11
N TYR A 60 8.81 -2.04 -18.11
CA TYR A 60 8.07 -0.77 -18.13
C TYR A 60 6.60 -0.97 -17.72
N PRO A 61 6.23 -0.73 -16.45
CA PRO A 61 4.88 -0.95 -15.97
C PRO A 61 3.92 0.21 -16.27
N ALA A 62 2.63 -0.09 -16.32
CA ALA A 62 1.52 0.88 -16.37
C ALA A 62 1.34 1.65 -15.03
N ARG A 63 2.37 2.42 -14.64
CA ARG A 63 2.47 3.10 -13.34
C ARG A 63 1.32 4.08 -13.09
N ARG A 64 0.96 4.88 -14.09
CA ARG A 64 -0.08 5.93 -13.94
C ARG A 64 -1.47 5.33 -13.76
N ILE A 65 -1.82 4.34 -14.57
CA ILE A 65 -3.14 3.68 -14.53
C ILE A 65 -3.35 2.97 -13.20
N SER A 66 -2.30 2.31 -12.70
CA SER A 66 -2.39 1.54 -11.46
C SER A 66 -2.43 2.41 -10.20
N VAL A 67 -1.71 3.54 -10.17
CA VAL A 67 -1.75 4.51 -9.06
C VAL A 67 -3.06 5.29 -9.05
N LEU A 68 -3.59 5.66 -10.22
CA LEU A 68 -4.90 6.29 -10.33
C LEU A 68 -6.02 5.31 -9.98
N GLY A 69 -5.93 4.05 -10.43
CA GLY A 69 -6.91 3.02 -10.14
C GLY A 69 -7.02 2.67 -8.66
N SER A 70 -5.89 2.53 -7.97
CA SER A 70 -5.88 2.29 -6.52
C SER A 70 -6.43 3.48 -5.73
N SER A 71 -6.02 4.70 -6.08
CA SER A 71 -6.47 5.92 -5.39
C SER A 71 -7.99 6.12 -5.54
N THR A 72 -8.51 5.88 -6.74
CA THR A 72 -9.95 6.01 -7.02
C THR A 72 -10.79 4.91 -6.37
N THR A 73 -10.30 3.67 -6.22
CA THR A 73 -10.99 2.66 -5.42
C THR A 73 -11.16 3.08 -3.96
N PHE A 74 -10.17 3.73 -3.35
CA PHE A 74 -10.29 4.21 -1.96
C PHE A 74 -11.22 5.41 -1.84
N LEU A 75 -11.21 6.33 -2.81
CA LEU A 75 -12.16 7.43 -2.85
C LEU A 75 -13.60 6.93 -3.06
N ALA A 76 -13.80 5.96 -3.95
CA ALA A 76 -15.09 5.32 -4.16
C ALA A 76 -15.56 4.58 -2.89
N ALA A 77 -14.67 3.86 -2.21
CA ALA A 77 -15.00 3.20 -0.95
C ALA A 77 -15.39 4.19 0.16
N LEU A 78 -14.81 5.39 0.19
CA LEU A 78 -15.11 6.41 1.20
C LEU A 78 -16.48 7.08 0.97
N PHE A 79 -16.82 7.42 -0.28
CA PHE A 79 -18.03 8.19 -0.58
C PHE A 79 -19.22 7.33 -1.06
N ILE A 80 -18.95 6.24 -1.79
CA ILE A 80 -19.96 5.42 -2.45
C ILE A 80 -19.59 3.93 -2.28
N PRO A 81 -19.74 3.36 -1.07
CA PRO A 81 -19.28 2.02 -0.75
C PRO A 81 -19.99 0.93 -1.55
N ASN A 82 -21.14 1.19 -2.19
CA ASN A 82 -21.80 0.20 -3.04
C ASN A 82 -21.19 0.10 -4.45
N LEU A 83 -20.45 1.13 -4.90
CA LEU A 83 -19.89 1.17 -6.27
C LEU A 83 -18.39 0.87 -6.33
N HIS A 84 -17.70 0.70 -5.20
CA HIS A 84 -16.25 0.49 -5.18
C HIS A 84 -15.80 -0.74 -6.00
N GLN A 85 -16.65 -1.78 -6.10
CA GLN A 85 -16.36 -2.99 -6.87
C GLN A 85 -16.26 -2.74 -8.37
N ILE A 86 -16.91 -1.68 -8.89
CA ILE A 86 -16.91 -1.33 -10.32
C ILE A 86 -15.58 -0.69 -10.73
N CYS A 87 -14.84 -0.08 -9.81
CA CYS A 87 -13.54 0.51 -10.15
C CYS A 87 -12.55 -0.55 -10.65
N LEU A 88 -12.53 -1.75 -10.06
CA LEU A 88 -11.61 -2.82 -10.47
C LEU A 88 -11.73 -3.22 -11.95
N PRO A 89 -12.92 -3.59 -12.48
CA PRO A 89 -13.09 -3.93 -13.89
C PRO A 89 -12.86 -2.73 -14.83
N ILE A 90 -13.15 -1.49 -14.40
CA ILE A 90 -12.88 -0.30 -15.23
C ILE A 90 -11.37 -0.08 -15.39
N PHE A 91 -10.61 -0.12 -14.29
CA PHE A 91 -9.16 0.08 -14.35
C PHE A 91 -8.43 -1.10 -14.98
N SER A 92 -8.96 -2.33 -14.87
CA SER A 92 -8.38 -3.49 -15.57
C SER A 92 -8.60 -3.39 -17.08
N LEU A 93 -9.79 -2.97 -17.54
CA LEU A 93 -10.04 -2.70 -18.96
C LEU A 93 -9.11 -1.60 -19.48
N TRP A 94 -8.93 -0.52 -18.72
CA TRP A 94 -8.04 0.56 -19.13
C TRP A 94 -6.57 0.11 -19.19
N ALA A 95 -6.14 -0.75 -18.27
CA ALA A 95 -4.82 -1.37 -18.32
C ALA A 95 -4.65 -2.30 -19.53
N MET A 96 -5.67 -3.09 -19.90
CA MET A 96 -5.65 -3.92 -21.11
C MET A 96 -5.52 -3.08 -22.38
N VAL A 97 -6.27 -1.99 -22.50
CA VAL A 97 -6.14 -1.06 -23.63
C VAL A 97 -4.71 -0.51 -23.70
N TRP A 98 -4.14 -0.10 -22.56
CA TRP A 98 -2.77 0.40 -22.52
C TRP A 98 -1.75 -0.64 -22.98
N PHE A 99 -1.88 -1.90 -22.55
CA PHE A 99 -1.01 -3.00 -22.98
C PHE A 99 -1.16 -3.33 -24.47
N LEU A 100 -2.32 -3.09 -25.08
CA LEU A 100 -2.53 -3.31 -26.51
C LEU A 100 -2.00 -2.15 -27.38
N THR A 101 -1.82 -0.96 -26.78
CA THR A 101 -1.35 0.25 -27.49
C THR A 101 0.16 0.50 -27.37
N MET A 102 0.86 -0.23 -26.50
CA MET A 102 2.31 -0.15 -26.25
C MET A 102 3.02 -1.34 -26.88
#